data_AF-A0A2E4YAI3-F1
#
_entry.id   AF-A0A2E4YAI3-F1
#
_cell.length_a   1.000
_cell.length_b   1.000
_cell.length_c   1.000
_cell.angle_alpha   90.00
_cell.angle_beta   90.00
_cell.angle_gamma   90.00
#
_symmetry.space_group_name_H-M   'P 1'
#
loop_
_entity.id
_entity.type
_entity.pdbx_description
1 polymer ?
#
loop_
_entity_poly.entity_id
_entity_poly.type
_entity_poly.pdbx_seq_one_letter_code
_entity_poly.pdbx_strand_id
1 'polypeptide(L)'
;MIQTLAFLQQDNSSITLMLRLVVSGVLAAWLLLNQPIFAQRPFPEHDDLPLPQNFGRVFSEYHTDQSELEPEEIDSAVLNRLMQEIAQTPQQTASIIGIDEMSLAKVFISLSNAKNFVNTNEIGNIKAMCETWAFSNFQGEARVKEALDAYAASSQVTLTFIENFYDKVLDEIKSILSATERSRFDDYMNDRRRRMADAGAPSRRINLGDIKSGAETINLYCRNSR
;
A
#
# COMPACT_ATOMS: atom_id res chain seq x y z
N MET A 1 -55.85 -47.47 22.35
CA MET A 1 -56.00 -46.35 21.40
C MET A 1 -55.23 -45.16 21.96
N ILE A 2 -53.93 -45.06 21.66
CA ILE A 2 -53.11 -43.86 21.94
C ILE A 2 -52.17 -43.71 20.75
N GLN A 3 -52.28 -42.56 20.07
CA GLN A 3 -51.45 -42.12 18.95
C GLN A 3 -50.08 -41.69 19.46
N THR A 4 -49.00 -42.14 18.82
CA THR A 4 -47.65 -41.60 18.99
C THR A 4 -47.40 -40.51 17.95
N LEU A 5 -47.24 -39.28 18.44
CA LEU A 5 -46.77 -38.11 17.70
C LEU A 5 -45.28 -38.26 17.35
N ALA A 6 -44.96 -38.19 16.07
CA ALA A 6 -43.68 -37.73 15.58
C ALA A 6 -43.71 -36.20 15.55
N PHE A 7 -42.70 -35.47 16.06
CA PHE A 7 -42.33 -34.13 15.58
C PHE A 7 -40.97 -33.67 16.17
N LEU A 8 -40.09 -33.25 15.24
CA LEU A 8 -38.96 -32.31 15.34
C LEU A 8 -37.69 -32.70 16.10
N GLN A 9 -36.75 -33.27 15.34
CA GLN A 9 -35.32 -33.08 15.54
C GLN A 9 -34.89 -31.83 14.74
N GLN A 10 -34.75 -30.71 15.45
CA GLN A 10 -34.36 -29.41 14.89
C GLN A 10 -32.82 -29.33 14.80
N ASP A 11 -32.32 -28.99 13.62
CA ASP A 11 -30.92 -29.03 13.22
C ASP A 11 -30.04 -28.01 13.99
N ASN A 12 -29.18 -28.50 14.89
CA ASN A 12 -28.27 -27.69 15.72
C ASN A 12 -27.09 -27.08 14.93
N SER A 13 -26.90 -27.48 13.67
CA SER A 13 -25.75 -27.03 12.84
C SER A 13 -25.86 -25.57 12.41
N SER A 14 -27.07 -25.06 12.13
CA SER A 14 -27.27 -23.68 11.67
C SER A 14 -27.04 -22.65 12.78
N ILE A 15 -27.34 -23.00 14.03
CA ILE A 15 -27.14 -22.11 15.19
C ILE A 15 -25.65 -21.95 15.49
N THR A 16 -24.85 -23.00 15.29
CA THR A 16 -23.40 -22.97 15.56
C THR A 16 -22.65 -22.15 14.51
N LEU A 17 -23.14 -22.13 13.26
CA LEU A 17 -22.57 -21.32 12.17
C LEU A 17 -22.88 -19.83 12.33
N MET A 18 -24.11 -19.49 12.73
CA MET A 18 -24.52 -18.11 13.04
C MET A 18 -23.75 -17.55 14.25
N LEU A 19 -23.52 -18.36 15.30
CA LEU A 19 -22.79 -17.92 16.48
C LEU A 19 -21.31 -17.60 16.18
N ARG A 20 -20.69 -18.34 15.24
CA ARG A 20 -19.30 -18.08 14.82
C ARG A 20 -19.18 -16.80 14.00
N LEU A 21 -20.13 -16.50 13.12
CA LEU A 21 -20.14 -15.25 12.34
C LEU A 21 -20.30 -14.01 13.22
N VAL A 22 -21.13 -14.09 14.27
CA VAL A 22 -21.33 -12.97 15.22
C VAL A 22 -20.10 -12.77 16.11
N VAL A 23 -19.48 -13.86 16.59
CA VAL A 23 -18.27 -13.76 17.44
C VAL A 23 -17.05 -13.26 16.65
N SER A 24 -16.89 -13.69 15.39
CA SER A 24 -15.83 -13.18 14.50
C SER A 24 -16.04 -11.72 14.11
N GLY A 25 -17.28 -11.28 13.88
CA GLY A 25 -17.60 -9.88 13.60
C GLY A 25 -17.34 -8.93 14.78
N VAL A 26 -17.62 -9.38 16.00
CA VAL A 26 -17.38 -8.58 17.21
C VAL A 26 -15.89 -8.53 17.58
N LEU A 27 -15.13 -9.61 17.37
CA LEU A 27 -13.67 -9.63 17.59
C LEU A 27 -12.91 -8.75 16.60
N ALA A 28 -13.35 -8.68 15.33
CA ALA A 28 -12.78 -7.77 14.34
C ALA A 28 -13.06 -6.30 14.70
N ALA A 29 -14.27 -5.99 15.20
CA ALA A 29 -14.61 -4.64 15.66
C ALA A 29 -13.80 -4.21 16.91
N TRP A 30 -13.51 -5.14 17.83
CA TRP A 30 -12.68 -4.86 19.01
C TRP A 30 -11.19 -4.69 18.69
N LEU A 31 -10.67 -5.36 17.67
CA LEU A 31 -9.28 -5.18 17.21
C LEU A 31 -9.07 -3.87 16.45
N LEU A 32 -10.12 -3.31 15.82
CA LEU A 32 -10.09 -1.98 15.21
C LEU A 32 -10.23 -0.83 16.22
N LEU A 33 -10.81 -1.08 17.39
CA LEU A 33 -10.98 -0.08 18.46
C LEU A 33 -9.81 -0.03 19.45
N ASN A 34 -8.92 -1.04 19.46
CA ASN A 34 -7.76 -1.14 20.36
C ASN A 34 -6.41 -1.13 19.65
N GLN A 35 -6.35 -0.77 18.36
CA GLN A 35 -5.08 -0.29 17.83
C GLN A 35 -4.72 0.95 18.66
N PRO A 36 -3.49 1.07 19.20
CA PRO A 36 -3.01 2.40 19.53
C PRO A 36 -3.19 3.18 18.23
N ILE A 37 -4.06 4.20 18.28
CA ILE A 37 -4.05 5.27 17.31
C ILE A 37 -2.60 5.73 17.38
N PHE A 38 -1.76 5.25 16.45
CA PHE A 38 -0.58 5.98 16.05
C PHE A 38 -1.18 7.23 15.50
N ALA A 39 -1.40 8.17 16.42
CA ALA A 39 -1.56 9.55 16.13
C ALA A 39 -0.45 9.77 15.13
N GLN A 40 -0.84 9.99 13.88
CA GLN A 40 -0.13 10.95 13.06
C GLN A 40 0.21 12.04 14.07
N ARG A 41 1.50 12.15 14.46
CA ARG A 41 1.90 13.37 15.15
C ARG A 41 1.30 14.45 14.29
N PRO A 42 0.51 15.38 14.85
CA PRO A 42 -0.01 16.46 14.04
C PRO A 42 1.22 17.03 13.35
N PHE A 43 1.30 16.82 12.03
CA PHE A 43 2.12 17.68 11.21
C PHE A 43 1.63 19.06 11.60
N PRO A 44 2.51 19.99 11.99
CA PRO A 44 2.06 21.35 12.21
C PRO A 44 1.32 21.75 10.94
N GLU A 45 0.01 21.88 11.08
CA GLU A 45 -0.89 22.33 10.03
C GLU A 45 -0.56 23.82 9.89
N HIS A 46 0.49 24.08 9.13
CA HIS A 46 0.71 25.34 8.48
C HIS A 46 0.08 25.18 7.10
N ASP A 47 -1.25 25.22 7.12
CA ASP A 47 -2.03 25.75 6.02
C ASP A 47 -1.37 27.06 5.59
N ASP A 48 -0.94 27.13 4.34
CA ASP A 48 -0.61 28.34 3.56
C ASP A 48 0.63 28.23 2.64
N LEU A 49 1.17 27.03 2.39
CA LEU A 49 2.07 26.86 1.24
C LEU A 49 1.29 26.36 0.01
N PRO A 50 0.93 27.24 -0.95
CA PRO A 50 0.26 26.81 -2.17
C PRO A 50 1.21 25.92 -2.98
N LEU A 51 0.73 24.71 -3.31
CA LEU A 51 1.42 23.84 -4.26
C LEU A 51 1.63 24.60 -5.59
N PRO A 52 2.84 24.57 -6.19
CA PRO A 52 3.10 25.30 -7.43
C PRO A 52 2.11 24.92 -8.54
N GLN A 53 1.57 25.93 -9.22
CA GLN A 53 0.47 25.83 -10.18
C GLN A 53 0.73 24.92 -11.41
N ASN A 54 1.97 24.43 -11.59
CA ASN A 54 2.37 23.55 -12.69
C ASN A 54 2.63 22.09 -12.27
N PHE A 55 2.37 21.71 -11.02
CA PHE A 55 2.69 20.38 -10.48
C PHE A 55 2.15 19.21 -11.33
N GLY A 56 0.92 19.32 -11.86
CA GLY A 56 0.30 18.26 -12.66
C GLY A 56 0.94 18.03 -14.04
N ARG A 57 1.69 19.00 -14.59
CA ARG A 57 2.44 18.82 -15.85
C ARG A 57 3.85 18.29 -15.62
N VAL A 58 4.49 18.64 -14.50
CA VAL A 58 5.90 18.29 -14.23
C VAL A 58 6.09 16.79 -14.00
N PHE A 59 5.12 16.09 -13.41
CA PHE A 59 5.19 14.62 -13.25
C PHE A 59 5.17 13.83 -14.57
N SER A 60 4.75 14.44 -15.69
CA SER A 60 4.59 13.73 -16.96
C SER A 60 5.87 13.72 -17.81
N GLU A 61 6.93 14.47 -17.45
CA GLU A 61 7.97 14.83 -18.43
C GLU A 61 9.43 14.78 -17.94
N TYR A 62 9.77 14.26 -16.75
CA TYR A 62 11.17 14.24 -16.28
C TYR A 62 11.75 12.85 -16.04
N HIS A 63 13.01 12.71 -16.49
CA HIS A 63 13.78 11.49 -16.69
C HIS A 63 13.71 10.50 -15.52
N THR A 64 13.18 9.32 -15.84
CA THR A 64 13.45 8.04 -15.18
C THR A 64 14.88 7.64 -15.46
N ASP A 65 15.85 8.29 -14.80
CA ASP A 65 17.17 7.67 -14.69
C ASP A 65 16.99 6.47 -13.76
N GLN A 66 17.31 5.29 -14.27
CA GLN A 66 16.90 3.96 -13.80
C GLN A 66 17.13 3.74 -12.30
N SER A 67 16.22 4.21 -11.45
CA SER A 67 16.11 3.72 -10.08
C SER A 67 15.23 2.48 -10.15
N GLU A 68 15.84 1.32 -9.91
CA GLU A 68 15.10 0.08 -9.68
C GLU A 68 14.14 0.29 -8.50
N LEU A 69 13.00 -0.39 -8.52
CA LEU A 69 12.07 -0.40 -7.39
C LEU A 69 12.81 -0.90 -6.14
N GLU A 70 12.67 -0.18 -5.04
CA GLU A 70 13.01 -0.75 -3.73
C GLU A 70 12.11 -1.96 -3.45
N PRO A 71 12.54 -2.92 -2.61
CA PRO A 71 11.74 -4.09 -2.27
C PRO A 71 10.28 -3.79 -1.88
N GLU A 72 10.05 -2.71 -1.14
CA GLU A 72 8.72 -2.30 -0.69
C GLU A 72 7.85 -1.76 -1.84
N GLU A 73 8.46 -1.16 -2.85
CA GLU A 73 7.76 -0.70 -4.05
C GLU A 73 7.39 -1.86 -4.98
N ILE A 74 8.20 -2.93 -4.98
CA ILE A 74 7.91 -4.17 -5.71
C ILE A 74 6.63 -4.80 -5.16
N ASP A 75 6.51 -4.91 -3.84
CA ASP A 75 5.35 -5.51 -3.18
C ASP A 75 4.04 -4.77 -3.51
N SER A 76 4.05 -3.44 -3.40
CA SER A 76 2.94 -2.57 -3.84
C SER A 76 2.57 -2.80 -5.32
N ALA A 77 3.57 -2.85 -6.20
CA ALA A 77 3.36 -3.03 -7.62
C ALA A 77 2.82 -4.44 -7.95
N VAL A 78 3.21 -5.48 -7.20
CA VAL A 78 2.69 -6.83 -7.34
C VAL A 78 1.20 -6.89 -6.96
N LEU A 79 0.75 -6.28 -5.86
CA LEU A 79 -0.68 -6.23 -5.52
C LEU A 79 -1.51 -5.50 -6.58
N ASN A 80 -1.01 -4.34 -7.01
CA ASN A 80 -1.67 -3.56 -8.05
C ASN A 80 -1.81 -4.36 -9.34
N ARG A 81 -0.76 -5.11 -9.71
CA ARG A 81 -0.77 -5.97 -10.88
C ARG A 81 -1.75 -7.13 -10.73
N LEU A 82 -1.78 -7.79 -9.58
CA LEU A 82 -2.74 -8.86 -9.29
C LEU A 82 -4.18 -8.33 -9.40
N MET A 83 -4.49 -7.18 -8.80
CA MET A 83 -5.81 -6.56 -8.91
C MET A 83 -6.20 -6.30 -10.38
N GLN A 84 -5.26 -5.82 -11.21
CA GLN A 84 -5.49 -5.62 -12.65
C GLN A 84 -5.73 -6.95 -13.39
N GLU A 85 -4.94 -7.99 -13.10
CA GLU A 85 -5.08 -9.31 -13.71
C GLU A 85 -6.42 -9.98 -13.35
N ILE A 86 -6.89 -9.82 -12.11
CA ILE A 86 -8.21 -10.29 -11.70
C ILE A 86 -9.31 -9.50 -12.43
N ALA A 87 -9.17 -8.17 -12.52
CA ALA A 87 -10.17 -7.34 -13.20
C ALA A 87 -10.27 -7.63 -14.71
N GLN A 88 -9.16 -7.97 -15.36
CA GLN A 88 -9.10 -8.21 -16.81
C GLN A 88 -9.46 -9.65 -17.19
N THR A 89 -8.92 -10.63 -16.45
CA THR A 89 -9.00 -12.05 -16.82
C THR A 89 -9.27 -12.94 -15.59
N PRO A 90 -10.40 -12.77 -14.88
CA PRO A 90 -10.63 -13.39 -13.57
C PRO A 90 -10.52 -14.92 -13.61
N GLN A 91 -11.15 -15.57 -14.58
CA GLN A 91 -11.15 -17.05 -14.70
C GLN A 91 -9.74 -17.61 -14.97
N GLN A 92 -8.98 -16.94 -15.83
CA GLN A 92 -7.60 -17.32 -16.11
C GLN A 92 -6.72 -17.12 -14.87
N THR A 93 -6.89 -16.00 -14.17
CA THR A 93 -6.15 -15.70 -12.94
C THR A 93 -6.46 -16.71 -11.84
N ALA A 94 -7.74 -17.05 -11.60
CA ALA A 94 -8.12 -18.15 -10.69
C ALA A 94 -7.45 -19.47 -11.07
N SER A 95 -7.45 -19.81 -12.36
CA SER A 95 -6.83 -21.05 -12.84
C SER A 95 -5.31 -21.07 -12.64
N ILE A 96 -4.62 -19.95 -12.84
CA ILE A 96 -3.17 -19.84 -12.69
C ILE A 96 -2.78 -19.93 -11.21
N ILE A 97 -3.48 -19.19 -10.34
CA ILE A 97 -3.24 -19.21 -8.89
C ILE A 97 -3.72 -20.54 -8.29
N GLY A 98 -4.68 -21.21 -8.93
CA GLY A 98 -5.26 -22.45 -8.45
C GLY A 98 -6.18 -22.25 -7.23
N ILE A 99 -6.96 -21.17 -7.24
CA ILE A 99 -8.00 -20.84 -6.25
C ILE A 99 -9.38 -20.81 -6.91
N ASP A 100 -10.43 -21.07 -6.15
CA ASP A 100 -11.80 -21.06 -6.69
C ASP A 100 -12.32 -19.63 -6.94
N GLU A 101 -13.37 -19.49 -7.76
CA GLU A 101 -13.92 -18.20 -8.16
C GLU A 101 -14.46 -17.37 -6.98
N MET A 102 -15.05 -18.01 -5.96
CA MET A 102 -15.55 -17.31 -4.78
C MET A 102 -14.40 -16.82 -3.91
N SER A 103 -13.32 -17.60 -3.78
CA SER A 103 -12.10 -17.18 -3.12
C SER A 103 -11.42 -16.02 -3.87
N LEU A 104 -11.32 -16.10 -5.20
CA LEU A 104 -10.79 -15.02 -6.05
C LEU A 104 -11.59 -13.71 -5.90
N ALA A 105 -12.93 -13.80 -5.86
CA ALA A 105 -13.78 -12.62 -5.67
C ALA A 105 -13.52 -11.93 -4.32
N LYS A 106 -13.32 -12.70 -3.24
CA LYS A 106 -12.97 -12.14 -1.93
C LYS A 106 -11.58 -11.52 -1.92
N VAL A 107 -10.59 -12.16 -2.56
CA VAL A 107 -9.25 -11.59 -2.76
C VAL A 107 -9.35 -10.25 -3.48
N PHE A 108 -10.14 -10.16 -4.55
CA PHE A 108 -10.34 -8.93 -5.29
C PHE A 108 -10.95 -7.80 -4.45
N ILE A 109 -11.88 -8.12 -3.56
CA ILE A 109 -12.46 -7.17 -2.61
C ILE A 109 -11.40 -6.65 -1.64
N SER A 110 -10.62 -7.53 -1.01
CA SER A 110 -9.53 -7.12 -0.10
C SER A 110 -8.51 -6.21 -0.80
N LEU A 111 -8.10 -6.56 -2.02
CA LEU A 111 -7.21 -5.72 -2.84
C LEU A 111 -7.84 -4.37 -3.20
N SER A 112 -9.12 -4.36 -3.56
CA SER A 112 -9.84 -3.12 -3.91
C SER A 112 -9.96 -2.17 -2.72
N ASN A 113 -10.20 -2.70 -1.53
CA ASN A 113 -10.21 -1.93 -0.28
C ASN A 113 -8.84 -1.34 0.04
N ALA A 114 -7.78 -2.07 -0.29
CA ALA A 114 -6.40 -1.67 -0.05
C ALA A 114 -5.87 -0.62 -1.06
N LYS A 115 -6.44 -0.54 -2.27
CA LYS A 115 -5.93 0.24 -3.42
C LYS A 115 -5.46 1.66 -3.10
N ASN A 116 -6.19 2.40 -2.26
CA ASN A 116 -5.88 3.81 -1.99
C ASN A 116 -4.65 4.01 -1.09
N PHE A 117 -4.24 2.98 -0.35
CA PHE A 117 -3.11 3.01 0.59
C PHE A 117 -1.80 2.53 -0.02
N VAL A 118 -1.87 1.91 -1.20
CA VAL A 118 -0.74 1.28 -1.90
C VAL A 118 0.09 2.30 -2.70
N ASN A 119 -0.34 3.57 -2.77
CA ASN A 119 0.37 4.62 -3.51
C ASN A 119 1.45 5.32 -2.66
N THR A 120 2.62 5.53 -3.25
CA THR A 120 3.72 6.32 -2.70
C THR A 120 3.30 7.78 -2.49
N ASN A 121 3.54 8.32 -1.29
CA ASN A 121 3.26 9.72 -0.95
C ASN A 121 4.38 10.67 -1.42
N GLU A 122 4.64 10.68 -2.73
CA GLU A 122 5.72 11.49 -3.30
C GLU A 122 5.52 12.98 -3.06
N ILE A 123 4.26 13.43 -3.05
CA ILE A 123 3.89 14.81 -2.71
C ILE A 123 4.31 15.14 -1.28
N GLY A 124 4.10 14.23 -0.32
CA GLY A 124 4.55 14.39 1.06
C GLY A 124 6.07 14.48 1.17
N ASN A 125 6.80 13.66 0.41
CA ASN A 125 8.27 13.68 0.40
C ASN A 125 8.81 15.01 -0.14
N ILE A 126 8.25 15.50 -1.25
CA ILE A 126 8.60 16.82 -1.81
C ILE A 126 8.22 17.95 -0.85
N LYS A 127 7.08 17.85 -0.16
CA LYS A 127 6.67 18.84 0.83
C LYS A 127 7.68 18.91 1.98
N ALA A 128 8.10 17.78 2.54
CA ALA A 128 9.12 17.73 3.58
C ALA A 128 10.44 18.38 3.13
N MET A 129 10.90 18.07 1.90
CA MET A 129 12.07 18.70 1.29
C MET A 129 11.93 20.23 1.22
N CYS A 130 10.82 20.72 0.70
CA CYS A 130 10.62 22.15 0.48
C CYS A 130 10.39 22.94 1.76
N GLU A 131 9.74 22.35 2.76
CA GLU A 131 9.62 22.94 4.10
C GLU A 131 10.99 23.06 4.77
N THR A 132 11.79 21.98 4.78
CA THR A 132 13.16 22.02 5.32
C THR A 132 14.01 23.03 4.55
N TRP A 133 13.90 23.08 3.23
CA TRP A 133 14.58 24.09 2.42
C TRP A 133 14.19 25.52 2.83
N ALA A 134 12.90 25.80 3.01
CA ALA A 134 12.39 27.13 3.37
C ALA A 134 12.92 27.63 4.72
N PHE A 135 12.96 26.75 5.72
CA PHE A 135 13.28 27.10 7.11
C PHE A 135 14.72 26.80 7.53
N SER A 136 15.55 26.28 6.63
CA SER A 136 16.96 25.97 6.92
C SER A 136 17.77 27.22 7.26
N ASN A 137 18.58 27.12 8.32
CA ASN A 137 19.59 28.11 8.68
C ASN A 137 20.94 27.88 7.96
N PHE A 138 21.12 26.72 7.32
CA PHE A 138 22.33 26.42 6.57
C PHE A 138 22.36 27.19 5.24
N GLN A 139 23.55 27.26 4.63
CA GLN A 139 23.77 27.88 3.34
C GLN A 139 24.56 26.92 2.43
N GLY A 140 24.51 27.17 1.11
CA GLY A 140 25.24 26.38 0.12
C GLY A 140 24.90 24.89 0.17
N GLU A 141 25.90 24.04 -0.02
CA GLU A 141 25.73 22.58 -0.07
C GLU A 141 25.15 21.98 1.22
N ALA A 142 25.45 22.57 2.39
CA ALA A 142 24.89 22.10 3.66
C ALA A 142 23.36 22.25 3.71
N ARG A 143 22.83 23.33 3.13
CA ARG A 143 21.38 23.56 3.01
C ARG A 143 20.74 22.56 2.05
N VAL A 144 21.40 22.31 0.92
CA VAL A 144 20.95 21.32 -0.07
C VAL A 144 20.88 19.95 0.60
N LYS A 145 21.96 19.53 1.26
CA LYS A 145 22.01 18.24 1.95
C LYS A 145 20.89 18.09 2.98
N GLU A 146 20.63 19.11 3.80
CA GLU A 146 19.57 19.05 4.82
C GLU A 146 18.18 18.84 4.19
N ALA A 147 17.88 19.52 3.08
CA ALA A 147 16.61 19.32 2.37
C ALA A 147 16.51 17.92 1.73
N LEU A 148 17.59 17.39 1.16
CA LEU A 148 17.63 16.03 0.61
C LEU A 148 17.49 14.97 1.71
N ASP A 149 18.13 15.17 2.86
CA ASP A 149 18.00 14.29 4.03
C ASP A 149 16.53 14.27 4.52
N ALA A 150 15.84 15.41 4.51
CA ALA A 150 14.42 15.50 4.88
C ALA A 150 13.50 14.75 3.90
N TYR A 151 13.75 14.87 2.59
CA TYR A 151 13.08 14.05 1.58
C TYR A 151 13.29 12.56 1.87
N ALA A 152 14.55 12.14 2.05
CA ALA A 152 14.90 10.74 2.25
C ALA A 152 14.26 10.17 3.52
N ALA A 153 14.25 10.93 4.61
CA ALA A 153 13.58 10.54 5.84
C ALA A 153 12.07 10.36 5.64
N SER A 154 11.39 11.29 4.96
CA SER A 154 9.97 11.18 4.64
C SER A 154 9.68 9.98 3.73
N SER A 155 10.54 9.77 2.73
CA SER A 155 10.42 8.64 1.80
C SER A 155 10.54 7.32 2.56
N GLN A 156 11.50 7.20 3.48
CA GLN A 156 11.68 5.99 4.28
C GLN A 156 10.45 5.69 5.15
N VAL A 157 9.86 6.71 5.79
CA VAL A 157 8.61 6.55 6.55
C VAL A 157 7.50 5.99 5.66
N THR A 158 7.38 6.50 4.43
CA THR A 158 6.40 6.03 3.45
C THR A 158 6.65 4.58 3.04
N LEU A 159 7.90 4.20 2.75
CA LEU A 159 8.27 2.82 2.39
C LEU A 159 7.94 1.85 3.52
N THR A 160 8.34 2.17 4.76
CA THR A 160 8.02 1.35 5.93
C THR A 160 6.50 1.24 6.16
N PHE A 161 5.74 2.31 5.90
CA PHE A 161 4.28 2.22 5.96
C PHE A 161 3.73 1.26 4.89
N ILE A 162 4.21 1.37 3.65
CA ILE A 162 3.77 0.52 2.53
C ILE A 162 4.10 -0.96 2.80
N GLU A 163 5.30 -1.26 3.27
CA GLU A 163 5.74 -2.62 3.65
C GLU A 163 4.79 -3.24 4.68
N ASN A 164 4.60 -2.55 5.81
CA ASN A 164 3.71 -3.03 6.88
C ASN A 164 2.26 -3.18 6.40
N PHE A 165 1.80 -2.27 5.52
CA PHE A 165 0.46 -2.32 4.97
C PHE A 165 0.28 -3.50 4.01
N TYR A 166 1.26 -3.76 3.15
CA TYR A 166 1.29 -4.90 2.25
C TYR A 166 1.17 -6.22 3.02
N ASP A 167 1.96 -6.39 4.08
CA ASP A 167 1.91 -7.58 4.94
C ASP A 167 0.50 -7.79 5.52
N LYS A 168 -0.15 -6.71 5.96
CA LYS A 168 -1.54 -6.78 6.46
C LYS A 168 -2.54 -7.22 5.39
N VAL A 169 -2.41 -6.70 4.17
CA VAL A 169 -3.28 -7.10 3.05
C VAL A 169 -3.06 -8.56 2.69
N LEU A 170 -1.82 -9.03 2.67
CA LEU A 170 -1.51 -10.43 2.45
C LEU A 170 -2.08 -11.32 3.55
N ASP A 171 -1.93 -10.95 4.82
CA ASP A 171 -2.48 -11.68 5.96
C ASP A 171 -4.01 -11.79 5.86
N GLU A 172 -4.69 -10.70 5.52
CA GLU A 172 -6.14 -10.69 5.29
C GLU A 172 -6.52 -11.66 4.17
N ILE A 173 -5.86 -11.58 3.01
CA ILE A 173 -6.10 -12.47 1.88
C ILE A 173 -5.89 -13.93 2.28
N LYS A 174 -4.76 -14.23 2.94
CA LYS A 174 -4.43 -15.59 3.37
C LYS A 174 -5.46 -16.13 4.37
N SER A 175 -6.05 -15.29 5.22
CA SER A 175 -7.08 -15.71 6.17
C SER A 175 -8.36 -16.23 5.48
N ILE A 176 -8.60 -15.82 4.23
CA ILE A 176 -9.79 -16.20 3.44
C ILE A 176 -9.56 -17.52 2.70
N LEU A 177 -8.31 -17.85 2.40
CA LEU A 177 -7.92 -19.01 1.59
C LEU A 177 -7.78 -20.28 2.43
N SER A 178 -8.12 -21.43 1.85
CA SER A 178 -7.80 -22.73 2.46
C SER A 178 -6.28 -22.95 2.58
N ALA A 179 -5.84 -23.96 3.34
CA ALA A 179 -4.40 -24.25 3.47
C ALA A 179 -3.72 -24.51 2.11
N THR A 180 -4.37 -25.27 1.24
CA THR A 180 -3.86 -25.57 -0.10
C THR A 180 -3.81 -24.33 -0.99
N GLU A 181 -4.88 -23.51 -0.96
CA GLU A 181 -4.95 -22.28 -1.75
C GLU A 181 -3.93 -21.23 -1.29
N ARG A 182 -3.71 -21.10 0.02
CA ARG A 182 -2.66 -20.24 0.58
C ARG A 182 -1.29 -20.59 0.02
N SER A 183 -0.94 -21.88 0.01
CA SER A 183 0.36 -22.32 -0.53
C SER A 183 0.54 -21.91 -1.99
N ARG A 184 -0.49 -22.13 -2.83
CA ARG A 184 -0.42 -21.77 -4.25
C ARG A 184 -0.41 -20.27 -4.47
N PHE A 185 -1.16 -19.53 -3.67
CA PHE A 185 -1.16 -18.07 -3.67
C PHE A 185 0.22 -17.53 -3.32
N ASP A 186 0.87 -18.06 -2.29
CA ASP A 186 2.23 -17.66 -1.91
C ASP A 186 3.25 -17.95 -3.01
N ASP A 187 3.19 -19.13 -3.64
CA ASP A 187 4.05 -19.46 -4.78
C ASP A 187 3.85 -18.49 -5.95
N TYR A 188 2.59 -18.16 -6.27
CA TYR A 188 2.26 -17.20 -7.32
C TYR A 188 2.78 -15.79 -7.00
N MET A 189 2.59 -15.31 -5.76
CA MET A 189 3.04 -13.97 -5.34
C MET A 189 4.57 -13.87 -5.34
N ASN A 190 5.26 -14.91 -4.88
CA ASN A 190 6.73 -14.99 -4.90
C ASN A 190 7.29 -15.00 -6.32
N ASP A 191 6.67 -15.76 -7.25
CA ASP A 191 7.05 -15.74 -8.67
C ASP A 191 6.87 -14.33 -9.26
N ARG A 192 5.76 -13.67 -8.94
CA ARG A 192 5.46 -12.32 -9.46
C ARG A 192 6.45 -11.28 -8.94
N ARG A 193 6.78 -11.32 -7.65
CA ARG A 193 7.80 -10.46 -7.03
C ARG A 193 9.15 -10.62 -7.72
N ARG A 194 9.60 -11.87 -7.91
CA ARG A 194 10.85 -12.17 -8.63
C ARG A 194 10.84 -11.58 -10.04
N ARG A 195 9.81 -11.84 -10.83
CA ARG A 195 9.71 -11.31 -12.21
C ARG A 195 9.67 -9.80 -12.27
N MET A 196 9.06 -9.15 -11.26
CA MET A 196 8.97 -7.70 -11.21
C MET A 196 10.30 -7.05 -10.83
N ALA A 197 11.05 -7.68 -9.90
CA ALA A 197 12.44 -7.32 -9.61
C ALA A 197 13.32 -7.47 -10.85
N ASP A 198 13.27 -8.62 -11.52
CA ASP A 198 14.07 -8.92 -12.72
C ASP A 198 13.76 -7.99 -13.91
N ALA A 199 12.55 -7.43 -13.95
CA ALA A 199 12.11 -6.54 -15.03
C ALA A 199 12.69 -5.12 -14.91
N GLY A 200 13.33 -4.77 -13.78
CA GLY A 200 13.91 -3.43 -13.58
C GLY A 200 12.87 -2.31 -13.74
N ALA A 201 11.66 -2.53 -13.22
CA ALA A 201 10.60 -1.54 -13.34
C ALA A 201 11.05 -0.20 -12.72
N PRO A 202 10.77 0.94 -13.37
CA PRO A 202 11.22 2.22 -12.86
C PRO A 202 10.44 2.61 -11.60
N SER A 203 11.17 3.02 -10.57
CA SER A 203 10.59 3.71 -9.42
C SER A 203 9.91 5.01 -9.85
N ARG A 204 8.83 5.38 -9.15
CA ARG A 204 8.14 6.67 -9.35
C ARG A 204 8.72 7.78 -8.46
N ARG A 205 9.68 7.46 -7.61
CA ARG A 205 10.38 8.42 -6.76
C ARG A 205 11.30 9.31 -7.58
N ILE A 206 11.52 10.53 -7.09
CA ILE A 206 12.55 11.39 -7.66
C ILE A 206 13.92 10.81 -7.31
N ASN A 207 14.76 10.62 -8.33
CA ASN A 207 16.16 10.30 -8.12
C ASN A 207 16.90 11.58 -7.71
N LEU A 208 17.19 11.69 -6.41
CA LEU A 208 17.90 12.84 -5.86
C LEU A 208 19.42 12.82 -6.10
N GLY A 209 19.96 11.75 -6.68
CA GLY A 209 21.34 11.66 -7.15
C GLY A 209 22.39 12.20 -6.17
N ASP A 210 23.35 12.95 -6.73
CA ASP A 210 24.34 13.71 -5.96
C ASP A 210 23.82 15.10 -5.56
N ILE A 211 24.61 15.84 -4.77
CA ILE A 211 24.25 17.19 -4.29
C ILE A 211 23.89 18.14 -5.44
N LYS A 212 24.49 17.98 -6.62
CA LYS A 212 24.23 18.85 -7.77
C LYS A 212 22.84 18.55 -8.35
N SER A 213 22.51 17.29 -8.58
CA SER A 213 21.17 16.85 -9.01
C SER A 213 20.10 17.24 -7.99
N GLY A 214 20.40 17.07 -6.71
CA GLY A 214 19.50 17.47 -5.62
C GLY A 214 19.25 18.98 -5.57
N ALA A 215 20.28 19.81 -5.81
CA ALA A 215 20.12 21.26 -5.88
C ALA A 215 19.22 21.70 -7.06
N GLU A 216 19.36 21.06 -8.22
CA GLU A 216 18.49 21.31 -9.39
C GLU A 216 17.04 20.93 -9.08
N THR A 217 16.83 19.79 -8.41
CA THR A 217 15.52 19.32 -7.97
C THR A 217 14.86 20.28 -6.97
N ILE A 218 15.59 20.74 -5.96
CA ILE A 218 15.10 21.73 -5.00
C ILE A 218 14.69 23.03 -5.71
N ASN A 219 15.51 23.50 -6.65
CA ASN A 219 15.19 24.70 -7.42
C ASN A 219 13.93 24.52 -8.30
N LEU A 220 13.68 23.31 -8.78
CA LEU A 220 12.50 22.97 -9.57
C LEU A 220 11.23 22.97 -8.71
N TYR A 221 11.24 22.26 -7.58
CA TYR A 221 10.03 21.99 -6.79
C TYR A 221 9.76 23.02 -5.68
N CYS A 222 10.80 23.62 -5.10
CA CYS A 222 10.69 24.50 -3.93
C CYS A 222 10.73 26.00 -4.27
N ARG A 223 10.58 26.34 -5.55
CA ARG A 223 10.80 27.69 -6.09
C ARG A 223 9.95 28.81 -5.46
N ASN A 224 8.85 28.46 -4.78
CA ASN A 224 7.91 29.39 -4.15
C ASN A 224 7.88 29.31 -2.61
N SER A 225 8.84 28.63 -1.96
CA SER A 225 8.82 28.44 -0.51
C SER A 225 9.49 29.60 0.26
N ARG A 226 9.22 30.85 -0.13
CA ARG A 226 9.70 32.07 0.54
C ARG A 226 8.54 33.02 0.83
#